data_AF-A0A1B5Z7L8-F1
#
_entry.id   AF-A0A1B5Z7L8-F1
#
_cell.length_a   1.000
_cell.length_b   1.000
_cell.length_c   1.000
_cell.angle_alpha   90.00
_cell.angle_beta   90.00
_cell.angle_gamma   90.00
#
_symmetry.space_group_name_H-M   'P 1'
#
loop_
_entity.id
_entity.type
_entity.pdbx_description
1 polymer ?
#
loop_
_entity_poly.entity_id
_entity_poly.type
_entity_poly.pdbx_seq_one_letter_code
_entity_poly.pdbx_strand_id
1 'polypeptide(L)'
;MRGNAQGKLLYDLEIEKTAKKNRKAARLARETARLTNTAEKQSDTEVSSPITSDDEIRTMGDENPPPPPHPVRTLGDYGQNNGRNANLGFQPVNPVSFDIKNTVLNALKENQYSGAESQCPNLHLEQFDEACGYTDPPNVSESDKKLRLFKLSLTGRARDWIDTLPPHTIATWDELAIKFKERYFPIHKFLERRNAITTF
;
A
#
# COMPACT_ATOMS: atom_id res chain seq x y z
N MET A 1 45.81 -16.49 13.70
CA MET A 1 45.66 -15.40 14.69
C MET A 1 44.19 -15.33 15.08
N ARG A 2 43.81 -15.79 16.29
CA ARG A 2 42.42 -15.76 16.79
C ARG A 2 42.18 -14.43 17.50
N GLY A 3 41.39 -13.54 16.90
CA GLY A 3 40.93 -12.32 17.54
C GLY A 3 39.79 -12.61 18.51
N ASN A 4 40.08 -12.54 19.81
CA ASN A 4 39.11 -12.62 20.89
C ASN A 4 38.54 -11.21 21.13
N ALA A 5 37.27 -10.98 20.81
CA ALA A 5 36.59 -9.72 21.12
C ALA A 5 35.31 -10.05 21.92
N GLN A 6 35.49 -10.36 23.20
CA GLN A 6 34.38 -10.25 24.16
C GLN A 6 34.15 -8.76 24.44
N GLY A 7 33.42 -8.11 23.54
CA GLY A 7 32.84 -6.80 23.79
C GLY A 7 31.81 -6.93 24.91
N LYS A 8 32.21 -6.61 26.14
CA LYS A 8 31.30 -6.47 27.28
C LYS A 8 30.30 -5.37 26.93
N LEU A 9 29.05 -5.76 26.63
CA LEU A 9 27.96 -4.81 26.41
C LEU A 9 27.83 -3.95 27.67
N LEU A 10 28.10 -2.66 27.53
CA LEU A 10 27.97 -1.68 28.61
C LEU A 10 26.47 -1.58 28.92
N TYR A 11 26.10 -1.97 30.13
CA TYR A 11 24.72 -1.93 30.58
C TYR A 11 24.36 -0.49 31.01
N ASP A 12 23.55 0.18 30.20
CA ASP A 12 23.09 1.54 30.48
C ASP A 12 21.80 1.51 31.32
N LEU A 13 21.96 1.65 32.65
CA LEU A 13 20.88 1.59 33.64
C LEU A 13 19.73 2.59 33.38
N GLU A 14 20.04 3.74 32.78
CA GLU A 14 19.07 4.78 32.42
C GLU A 14 18.13 4.35 31.27
N ILE A 15 18.69 3.64 30.27
CA ILE A 15 17.92 3.13 29.13
C ILE A 15 16.99 2.01 29.60
N GLU A 16 17.46 1.13 30.48
CA GLU A 16 16.59 0.07 31.02
C GLU A 16 15.43 0.64 31.86
N LYS A 17 15.70 1.62 32.73
CA LYS A 17 14.66 2.26 33.54
C LYS A 17 13.57 2.89 32.66
N THR A 18 13.98 3.59 31.60
CA THR A 18 13.07 4.23 30.66
C THR A 18 12.27 3.21 29.84
N ALA A 19 12.93 2.15 29.36
CA ALA A 19 12.27 1.06 28.65
C ALA A 19 11.23 0.34 29.52
N LYS A 20 11.54 0.09 30.80
CA LYS A 20 10.58 -0.48 31.77
C LYS A 20 9.38 0.44 32.01
N LYS A 21 9.61 1.75 32.12
CA LYS A 21 8.52 2.75 32.27
C LYS A 21 7.60 2.75 31.05
N ASN A 22 8.15 2.73 29.83
CA ASN A 22 7.37 2.68 28.60
C ASN A 22 6.58 1.37 28.45
N ARG A 23 7.17 0.22 28.81
CA ARG A 23 6.44 -1.07 28.82
C ARG A 23 5.28 -1.07 29.81
N LYS A 24 5.44 -0.44 30.98
CA LYS A 24 4.36 -0.30 31.97
C LYS A 24 3.25 0.63 31.46
N ALA A 25 3.59 1.77 30.87
CA ALA A 25 2.63 2.69 30.28
C ALA A 25 1.82 2.06 29.13
N ALA A 26 2.49 1.29 28.26
CA ALA A 26 1.83 0.57 27.17
C ALA A 26 0.86 -0.52 27.67
N ARG A 27 1.17 -1.19 28.79
CA ARG A 27 0.24 -2.13 29.43
C ARG A 27 -0.99 -1.42 29.98
N LEU A 28 -0.80 -0.31 30.70
CA LEU A 28 -1.91 0.46 31.26
C LEU A 28 -2.81 1.03 30.15
N ALA A 29 -2.24 1.54 29.05
CA ALA A 29 -3.02 2.05 27.92
C ALA A 29 -3.86 0.96 27.22
N ARG A 30 -3.37 -0.28 27.16
CA ARG A 30 -4.13 -1.42 26.63
C ARG A 30 -5.26 -1.84 27.56
N GLU A 31 -5.04 -1.73 28.88
CA GLU A 31 -6.05 -2.04 29.89
C GLU A 31 -7.16 -0.98 29.92
N THR A 32 -6.81 0.31 29.79
CA THR A 32 -7.81 1.38 29.65
C THR A 32 -8.62 1.23 28.36
N ALA A 33 -7.99 0.88 27.23
CA ALA A 33 -8.69 0.62 25.98
C ALA A 33 -9.61 -0.62 26.05
N ARG A 34 -9.25 -1.61 26.86
CA ARG A 34 -10.08 -2.80 27.08
C ARG A 34 -11.28 -2.47 27.96
N LEU A 35 -11.13 -1.62 28.97
CA LEU A 35 -12.23 -1.15 29.82
C LEU A 35 -13.20 -0.25 29.06
N THR A 36 -12.72 0.63 28.16
CA THR A 36 -13.59 1.45 27.31
C THR A 36 -14.39 0.59 26.33
N ASN A 37 -13.79 -0.45 25.75
CA ASN A 37 -14.49 -1.40 24.87
C ASN A 37 -15.47 -2.33 25.60
N THR A 38 -15.35 -2.49 26.93
CA THR A 38 -16.26 -3.33 27.73
C THR A 38 -17.47 -2.53 28.24
N ALA A 39 -17.42 -1.20 28.22
CA ALA A 39 -18.55 -0.33 28.57
C ALA A 39 -19.60 -0.18 27.44
N GLU A 40 -19.27 -0.56 26.19
CA GLU A 40 -20.18 -0.46 25.03
C GLU A 40 -20.82 -1.80 24.63
N LYS A 41 -20.63 -2.88 25.39
CA LYS A 41 -21.17 -4.20 25.05
C LYS A 41 -21.90 -4.86 26.23
N GLN A 42 -22.96 -4.22 26.69
CA GLN A 42 -24.01 -4.81 27.53
C GLN A 42 -25.37 -4.61 26.86
N SER A 43 -25.79 -5.62 26.08
CA SER A 43 -27.17 -6.07 25.80
C SER A 43 -27.10 -7.00 24.58
N ASP A 44 -27.44 -8.28 24.50
CA ASP A 44 -27.92 -9.38 25.36
C ASP A 44 -27.57 -10.68 24.56
N THR A 45 -26.91 -11.72 25.10
CA THR A 45 -27.45 -13.00 25.64
C THR A 45 -28.83 -13.39 25.09
N GLU A 46 -29.18 -14.58 24.57
CA GLU A 46 -28.53 -15.87 24.30
C GLU A 46 -29.57 -16.76 23.54
N VAL A 47 -29.12 -17.92 23.01
CA VAL A 47 -29.91 -19.17 22.76
C VAL A 47 -30.65 -19.38 21.40
N SER A 48 -30.07 -20.33 20.66
CA SER A 48 -30.61 -21.53 19.97
C SER A 48 -31.76 -21.47 18.94
N SER A 49 -31.46 -22.08 17.78
CA SER A 49 -32.32 -22.55 16.67
C SER A 49 -33.31 -23.67 17.08
N PRO A 50 -34.11 -24.31 16.18
CA PRO A 50 -34.63 -23.98 14.82
C PRO A 50 -36.14 -24.34 14.64
N ILE A 51 -36.68 -24.28 13.40
CA ILE A 51 -37.81 -25.07 12.83
C ILE A 51 -39.22 -24.42 12.67
N THR A 52 -39.79 -24.69 11.46
CA THR A 52 -41.19 -24.64 10.95
C THR A 52 -41.86 -23.27 10.77
N SER A 53 -42.14 -22.84 9.54
CA SER A 53 -43.16 -23.29 8.56
C SER A 53 -44.50 -22.59 8.72
N ASP A 54 -44.82 -21.86 7.66
CA ASP A 54 -46.12 -21.63 7.02
C ASP A 54 -47.13 -20.60 7.57
N ASP A 55 -47.52 -19.75 6.60
CA ASP A 55 -48.84 -19.14 6.34
C ASP A 55 -49.57 -18.38 7.44
N GLU A 56 -49.76 -17.07 7.26
CA GLU A 56 -50.99 -16.47 6.71
C GLU A 56 -50.92 -14.93 6.75
N ILE A 57 -51.66 -14.30 5.84
CA ILE A 57 -51.64 -12.88 5.49
C ILE A 57 -52.69 -12.11 6.31
N ARG A 58 -52.45 -10.80 6.54
CA ARG A 58 -53.39 -9.66 6.79
C ARG A 58 -53.62 -9.29 8.28
N THR A 59 -53.76 -8.03 8.70
CA THR A 59 -53.48 -6.69 8.18
C THR A 59 -53.66 -5.68 9.35
N MET A 60 -53.03 -4.50 9.25
CA MET A 60 -53.34 -3.21 9.90
C MET A 60 -52.92 -2.94 11.35
N GLY A 61 -52.01 -1.97 11.53
CA GLY A 61 -51.84 -1.23 12.80
C GLY A 61 -50.50 -0.53 12.98
N ASP A 62 -50.45 0.74 12.56
CA ASP A 62 -49.72 1.86 13.20
C ASP A 62 -48.23 2.18 12.88
N GLU A 63 -48.08 3.40 12.34
CA GLU A 63 -46.97 4.38 12.38
C GLU A 63 -45.49 3.94 12.39
N ASN A 64 -44.91 3.83 11.17
CA ASN A 64 -43.64 4.49 10.81
C ASN A 64 -43.45 4.44 9.27
N PRO A 65 -43.19 5.54 8.53
CA PRO A 65 -42.90 5.43 7.11
C PRO A 65 -41.56 4.67 6.92
N PRO A 66 -41.52 3.61 6.09
CA PRO A 66 -40.26 2.91 5.82
C PRO A 66 -39.27 3.87 5.14
N PRO A 67 -37.97 3.82 5.47
CA PRO A 67 -36.97 4.61 4.76
C PRO A 67 -37.04 4.26 3.26
N PRO A 68 -36.88 5.26 2.37
CA PRO A 68 -37.06 5.06 0.94
C PRO A 68 -36.17 3.90 0.48
N PRO A 69 -36.71 2.96 -0.32
CA PRO A 69 -35.92 1.83 -0.80
C PRO A 69 -34.69 2.36 -1.53
N HIS A 70 -33.50 1.92 -1.10
CA HIS A 70 -32.30 2.12 -1.89
C HIS A 70 -32.59 1.61 -3.30
N PRO A 71 -32.23 2.35 -4.36
CA PRO A 71 -32.47 1.91 -5.73
C PRO A 71 -31.96 0.48 -5.87
N VAL A 72 -32.86 -0.46 -6.17
CA VAL A 72 -32.50 -1.86 -6.39
C VAL A 72 -31.63 -1.85 -7.62
N ARG A 73 -30.32 -1.96 -7.38
CA ARG A 73 -29.34 -2.02 -8.45
C ARG A 73 -29.59 -3.30 -9.23
N THR A 74 -29.96 -3.17 -10.50
CA THR A 74 -30.10 -4.35 -11.36
C THR A 74 -28.74 -5.01 -11.53
N LEU A 75 -28.67 -6.29 -11.89
CA LEU A 75 -27.38 -6.96 -12.16
C LEU A 75 -26.56 -6.19 -13.23
N GLY A 76 -27.23 -5.47 -14.13
CA GLY A 76 -26.61 -4.57 -15.11
C GLY A 76 -26.01 -3.29 -14.51
N ASP A 77 -26.52 -2.80 -13.38
CA ASP A 77 -26.04 -1.58 -12.73
C ASP A 77 -24.67 -1.76 -12.07
N TYR A 78 -24.27 -3.01 -11.76
CA TYR A 78 -22.93 -3.33 -11.29
C TYR A 78 -21.88 -3.26 -12.41
N GLY A 79 -22.32 -3.33 -13.67
CA GLY A 79 -21.48 -3.13 -14.85
C GLY A 79 -21.36 -1.67 -15.30
N GLN A 80 -22.24 -0.79 -14.79
CA GLN A 80 -22.15 0.64 -15.05
C GLN A 80 -21.06 1.26 -14.16
N ASN A 81 -19.85 1.39 -14.73
CA ASN A 81 -18.81 2.25 -14.19
C ASN A 81 -19.33 3.69 -14.18
N ASN A 82 -19.99 4.07 -13.08
CA ASN A 82 -20.72 5.31 -12.93
C ASN A 82 -19.78 6.50 -12.73
N GLY A 83 -18.84 6.74 -13.66
CA GLY A 83 -17.93 7.90 -13.76
C GLY A 83 -17.01 8.18 -12.56
N ARG A 84 -17.25 7.56 -11.41
CA ARG A 84 -16.40 7.54 -10.23
C ARG A 84 -15.38 6.46 -10.47
N ASN A 85 -14.25 6.86 -11.04
CA ASN A 85 -13.07 6.03 -11.19
C ASN A 85 -12.55 5.64 -9.79
N ALA A 86 -13.13 4.62 -9.15
CA ALA A 86 -12.64 4.08 -7.87
C ALA A 86 -11.27 3.39 -8.01
N ASN A 87 -10.71 3.33 -9.24
CA ASN A 87 -9.46 2.69 -9.60
C ASN A 87 -8.57 3.63 -10.44
N LEU A 88 -8.33 4.87 -10.00
CA LEU A 88 -7.31 5.72 -10.65
C LEU A 88 -5.88 5.17 -10.44
N GLY A 89 -5.72 4.19 -9.53
CA GLY A 89 -4.45 3.60 -9.17
C GLY A 89 -3.50 4.67 -8.62
N PHE A 90 -2.19 4.48 -8.82
CA PHE A 90 -1.21 5.49 -8.43
C PHE A 90 -1.52 6.88 -9.02
N GLN A 91 -1.63 7.89 -8.15
CA GLN A 91 -1.74 9.30 -8.51
C GLN A 91 -0.73 10.12 -7.72
N PRO A 92 0.18 10.86 -8.38
CA PRO A 92 1.08 11.78 -7.70
C PRO A 92 0.30 12.99 -7.15
N VAL A 93 0.92 13.74 -6.24
CA VAL A 93 0.35 14.97 -5.67
C VAL A 93 0.03 16.00 -6.76
N ASN A 94 0.94 16.14 -7.74
CA ASN A 94 0.77 17.03 -8.87
C ASN A 94 0.63 16.22 -10.18
N PRO A 95 -0.59 15.83 -10.58
CA PRO A 95 -0.79 15.08 -11.82
C PRO A 95 -0.58 15.99 -13.04
N VAL A 96 0.36 15.63 -13.89
CA VAL A 96 0.64 16.33 -15.15
C VAL A 96 0.04 15.61 -16.36
N SER A 97 -0.40 16.36 -17.37
CA SER A 97 -0.90 15.83 -18.64
C SER A 97 -0.10 16.43 -19.81
N PHE A 98 0.54 15.55 -20.57
CA PHE A 98 1.30 15.82 -21.79
C PHE A 98 1.24 14.61 -22.73
N ASP A 99 1.52 14.82 -24.00
CA ASP A 99 1.52 13.75 -25.00
C ASP A 99 2.77 12.90 -24.88
N ILE A 100 2.57 11.59 -24.66
CA ILE A 100 3.67 10.63 -24.56
C ILE A 100 4.02 10.17 -25.97
N LYS A 101 5.21 10.55 -26.44
CA LYS A 101 5.72 10.15 -27.76
C LYS A 101 5.85 8.62 -27.85
N ASN A 102 5.58 8.06 -29.03
CA ASN A 102 5.68 6.62 -29.25
C ASN A 102 7.09 6.07 -28.99
N THR A 103 8.14 6.85 -29.28
CA THR A 103 9.53 6.49 -28.96
C THR A 103 9.74 6.21 -27.48
N VAL A 104 9.20 7.06 -26.60
CA VAL A 104 9.26 6.87 -25.14
C VAL A 104 8.44 5.64 -24.76
N LEU A 105 7.22 5.52 -25.28
CA LEU A 105 6.36 4.39 -24.96
C LEU A 105 7.00 3.04 -25.34
N ASN A 106 7.66 2.97 -26.48
CA ASN A 106 8.38 1.78 -26.93
C ASN A 106 9.58 1.49 -26.03
N ALA A 107 10.42 2.50 -25.74
CA ALA A 107 11.57 2.35 -24.84
C ALA A 107 11.17 1.85 -23.43
N LEU A 108 10.05 2.37 -22.90
CA LEU A 108 9.51 1.94 -21.61
C LEU A 108 8.94 0.52 -21.65
N LYS A 109 8.38 0.09 -22.79
CA LYS A 109 7.83 -1.26 -22.99
C LYS A 109 8.91 -2.32 -23.17
N GLU A 110 10.03 -1.97 -23.80
CA GLU A 110 11.14 -2.91 -24.02
C GLU A 110 11.81 -3.32 -22.70
N ASN A 111 11.90 -2.40 -21.73
CA ASN A 111 12.60 -2.62 -20.45
C ASN A 111 11.65 -2.64 -19.25
N GLN A 112 10.50 -3.32 -19.38
CA GLN A 112 9.53 -3.38 -18.30
C GLN A 112 10.02 -4.15 -17.08
N TYR A 113 9.75 -3.59 -15.90
CA TYR A 113 10.07 -4.20 -14.62
C TYR A 113 8.85 -4.89 -14.03
N SER A 114 8.94 -6.22 -13.90
CA SER A 114 7.85 -7.05 -13.36
C SER A 114 7.89 -7.16 -11.83
N GLY A 115 9.02 -6.80 -11.22
CA GLY A 115 9.32 -7.11 -9.82
C GLY A 115 9.80 -8.53 -9.60
N ALA A 116 10.29 -9.23 -10.64
CA ALA A 116 10.91 -10.54 -10.50
C ALA A 116 12.27 -10.44 -9.77
N GLU A 117 12.63 -11.48 -9.01
CA GLU A 117 13.88 -11.47 -8.22
C GLU A 117 15.15 -11.57 -9.08
N SER A 118 15.01 -12.04 -10.32
CA SER A 118 16.07 -12.06 -11.33
C SER A 118 16.34 -10.69 -11.96
N GLN A 119 15.40 -9.74 -11.85
CA GLN A 119 15.57 -8.40 -12.41
C GLN A 119 16.28 -7.48 -11.41
N CYS A 120 17.19 -6.64 -11.93
CA CYS A 120 17.93 -5.68 -11.14
C CYS A 120 17.18 -4.33 -11.05
N PRO A 121 16.74 -3.88 -9.86
CA PRO A 121 16.00 -2.61 -9.72
C PRO A 121 16.83 -1.39 -10.16
N ASN A 122 18.14 -1.38 -9.89
CA ASN A 122 19.02 -0.27 -10.25
C ASN A 122 19.18 -0.14 -11.77
N LEU A 123 19.34 -1.27 -12.47
CA LEU A 123 19.43 -1.29 -13.94
C LEU A 123 18.14 -0.76 -14.56
N HIS A 124 16.98 -1.13 -14.01
CA HIS A 124 15.71 -0.60 -14.48
C HIS A 124 15.60 0.92 -14.30
N LEU A 125 16.05 1.46 -13.17
CA LEU A 125 16.02 2.91 -12.93
C LEU A 125 16.91 3.68 -13.91
N GLU A 126 18.07 3.14 -14.26
CA GLU A 126 18.98 3.72 -15.26
C GLU A 126 18.36 3.74 -16.66
N GLN A 127 17.82 2.59 -17.11
CA GLN A 127 17.14 2.48 -18.41
C GLN A 127 15.88 3.36 -18.48
N PHE A 128 15.17 3.49 -17.35
CA PHE A 128 14.01 4.37 -17.24
C PHE A 128 14.41 5.85 -17.37
N ASP A 129 15.52 6.25 -16.76
CA ASP A 129 16.04 7.62 -16.84
C ASP A 129 16.39 7.99 -18.29
N GLU A 130 17.07 7.08 -18.99
CA GLU A 130 17.37 7.22 -20.42
C GLU A 130 16.09 7.37 -21.26
N ALA A 131 15.09 6.51 -21.04
CA ALA A 131 13.82 6.57 -21.75
C ALA A 131 13.07 7.90 -21.50
N CYS A 132 13.19 8.46 -20.29
CA CYS A 132 12.64 9.78 -19.95
C CYS A 132 13.36 10.93 -20.67
N GLY A 133 14.61 10.73 -21.10
CA GLY A 133 15.40 11.68 -21.87
C GLY A 133 14.86 11.95 -23.28
N TYR A 134 14.11 11.02 -23.87
CA TYR A 134 13.54 11.20 -25.22
C TYR A 134 12.35 12.17 -25.28
N THR A 135 11.87 12.66 -24.15
CA THR A 135 10.76 13.61 -24.09
C THR A 135 11.04 14.76 -23.14
N ASP A 136 10.71 15.95 -23.60
CA ASP A 136 10.82 17.19 -22.85
C ASP A 136 9.54 18.01 -23.05
N PRO A 137 8.47 17.70 -22.30
CA PRO A 137 7.20 18.42 -22.39
C PRO A 137 7.34 19.84 -21.81
N PRO A 138 6.84 20.88 -22.48
CA PRO A 138 6.92 22.25 -21.98
C PRO A 138 6.11 22.40 -20.70
N ASN A 139 6.60 23.21 -19.76
CA ASN A 139 5.95 23.55 -18.49
C ASN A 139 5.71 22.36 -17.53
N VAL A 140 6.45 21.26 -17.67
CA VAL A 140 6.35 20.10 -16.80
C VAL A 140 7.70 19.86 -16.13
N SER A 141 7.71 19.72 -14.80
CA SER A 141 8.91 19.36 -14.05
C SER A 141 9.40 17.97 -14.45
N GLU A 142 10.73 17.77 -14.45
CA GLU A 142 11.33 16.46 -14.70
C GLU A 142 10.83 15.40 -13.70
N SER A 143 10.60 15.80 -12.44
CA SER A 143 10.03 14.90 -11.43
C SER A 143 8.61 14.46 -11.81
N ASP A 144 7.74 15.39 -12.17
CA ASP A 144 6.34 15.08 -12.54
C ASP A 144 6.27 14.24 -13.82
N LYS A 145 7.15 14.53 -14.78
CA LYS A 145 7.36 13.73 -15.99
C LYS A 145 7.69 12.28 -15.64
N LYS A 146 8.71 12.07 -14.79
CA LYS A 146 9.13 10.73 -14.36
C LYS A 146 8.03 10.00 -13.59
N LEU A 147 7.35 10.66 -12.65
CA LEU A 147 6.23 10.08 -11.89
C LEU A 147 5.13 9.53 -12.80
N ARG A 148 4.80 10.26 -13.88
CA ARG A 148 3.80 9.82 -14.85
C ARG A 148 4.27 8.67 -15.74
N LEU A 149 5.52 8.72 -16.21
CA LEU A 149 6.07 7.70 -17.11
C LEU A 149 6.39 6.39 -16.39
N PHE A 150 6.79 6.44 -15.12
CA PHE A 150 7.22 5.26 -14.37
C PHE A 150 6.15 4.18 -14.27
N LYS A 151 4.88 4.57 -14.13
CA LYS A 151 3.76 3.63 -14.12
C LYS A 151 3.70 2.74 -15.39
N LEU A 152 4.18 3.25 -16.52
CA LEU A 152 4.19 2.55 -17.81
C LEU A 152 5.39 1.60 -17.97
N SER A 153 6.48 1.85 -17.24
CA SER A 153 7.68 1.01 -17.22
C SER A 153 7.53 -0.22 -16.31
N LEU A 154 6.46 -0.29 -15.52
CA LEU A 154 6.20 -1.41 -14.61
C LEU A 154 5.21 -2.40 -15.21
N THR A 155 5.34 -3.67 -14.81
CA THR A 155 4.40 -4.75 -15.11
C THR A 155 4.26 -5.70 -13.92
N GLY A 156 3.32 -6.64 -13.97
CA GLY A 156 3.10 -7.67 -12.94
C GLY A 156 3.07 -7.11 -11.50
N ARG A 157 3.86 -7.71 -10.61
CA ARG A 157 3.88 -7.35 -9.18
C ARG A 157 4.31 -5.92 -8.91
N ALA A 158 5.13 -5.32 -9.77
CA ALA A 158 5.54 -3.92 -9.64
C ALA A 158 4.44 -2.95 -10.04
N ARG A 159 3.65 -3.31 -11.06
CA ARG A 159 2.45 -2.59 -11.46
C ARG A 159 1.39 -2.62 -10.36
N ASP A 160 1.18 -3.79 -9.75
CA ASP A 160 0.25 -3.94 -8.64
C ASP A 160 0.72 -3.11 -7.43
N TRP A 161 2.01 -3.19 -7.09
CA TRP A 161 2.58 -2.45 -5.97
C TRP A 161 2.39 -0.94 -6.11
N ILE A 162 2.71 -0.35 -7.27
CA ILE A 162 2.55 1.11 -7.44
C ILE A 162 1.08 1.52 -7.29
N ASP A 163 0.14 0.69 -7.76
CA ASP A 163 -1.30 0.94 -7.63
C ASP A 163 -1.82 0.74 -6.19
N THR A 164 -1.06 0.07 -5.31
CA THR A 164 -1.38 -0.01 -3.87
C THR A 164 -0.93 1.22 -3.07
N LEU A 165 -0.12 2.11 -3.65
CA LEU A 165 0.35 3.30 -2.95
C LEU A 165 -0.83 4.27 -2.72
N PRO A 166 -0.94 4.91 -1.54
CA PRO A 166 -2.02 5.85 -1.32
C PRO A 166 -1.94 7.02 -2.31
N PRO A 167 -3.07 7.42 -2.92
CA PRO A 167 -3.08 8.52 -3.88
C PRO A 167 -2.66 9.83 -3.22
N HIS A 168 -2.07 10.73 -4.00
CA HIS A 168 -1.63 12.06 -3.55
C HIS A 168 -0.65 12.05 -2.35
N THR A 169 0.12 10.97 -2.20
CA THR A 169 1.12 10.87 -1.12
C THR A 169 2.53 11.17 -1.62
N ILE A 170 2.81 10.91 -2.90
CA ILE A 170 4.12 11.07 -3.50
C ILE A 170 4.14 12.34 -4.33
N ALA A 171 4.97 13.30 -3.92
CA ALA A 171 5.10 14.60 -4.58
C ALA A 171 6.28 14.66 -5.55
N THR A 172 7.35 13.94 -5.25
CA THR A 172 8.60 14.01 -6.02
C THR A 172 9.02 12.65 -6.55
N TRP A 173 9.80 12.66 -7.63
CA TRP A 173 10.38 11.43 -8.18
C TRP A 173 11.27 10.72 -7.15
N ASP A 174 12.04 11.47 -6.37
CA ASP A 174 12.97 10.92 -5.38
C ASP A 174 12.24 10.11 -4.30
N GLU A 175 11.09 10.59 -3.82
CA GLU A 175 10.24 9.84 -2.89
C GLU A 175 9.80 8.50 -3.47
N LEU A 176 9.35 8.48 -4.74
CA LEU A 176 8.94 7.26 -5.41
C LEU A 176 10.12 6.30 -5.60
N ALA A 177 11.28 6.82 -6.02
CA ALA A 177 12.48 6.04 -6.25
C ALA A 177 13.01 5.41 -4.95
N ILE A 178 12.95 6.13 -3.83
CA ILE A 178 13.27 5.59 -2.50
C ILE A 178 12.33 4.45 -2.15
N LYS A 179 11.01 4.65 -2.26
CA LYS A 179 10.01 3.61 -1.97
C LYS A 179 10.17 2.37 -2.86
N PHE A 180 10.50 2.57 -4.13
CA PHE A 180 10.78 1.49 -5.07
C PHE A 180 12.01 0.68 -4.65
N LYS A 181 13.11 1.36 -4.29
CA LYS A 181 14.33 0.71 -3.80
C LYS A 181 14.09 -0.01 -2.46
N GLU A 182 13.35 0.57 -1.53
CA GLU A 182 12.99 -0.11 -0.27
C GLU A 182 12.22 -1.41 -0.52
N ARG A 183 11.32 -1.41 -1.52
CA ARG A 183 10.48 -2.56 -1.86
C ARG A 183 11.25 -3.66 -2.59
N TYR A 184 12.04 -3.31 -3.60
CA TYR A 184 12.66 -4.27 -4.52
C TYR A 184 14.16 -4.49 -4.29
N PHE A 185 14.80 -3.65 -3.47
CA PHE A 185 16.20 -3.75 -3.09
C PHE A 185 16.40 -3.71 -1.56
N PRO A 186 15.76 -4.61 -0.77
CA PRO A 186 15.95 -4.62 0.67
C PRO A 186 17.38 -5.02 1.04
N ILE A 187 18.02 -4.23 1.91
CA ILE A 187 19.42 -4.39 2.35
C ILE A 187 19.72 -5.81 2.85
N HIS A 188 18.78 -6.46 3.54
CA HIS A 188 18.94 -7.83 4.02
C HIS A 188 19.21 -8.83 2.89
N LYS A 189 18.48 -8.74 1.76
CA LYS A 189 18.69 -9.63 0.60
C LYS A 189 20.04 -9.38 -0.08
N PHE A 190 20.52 -8.14 -0.05
CA PHE A 190 21.88 -7.83 -0.51
C PHE A 190 22.94 -8.47 0.41
N LEU A 191 22.78 -8.32 1.72
CA LEU A 191 23.72 -8.86 2.71
C LEU A 191 23.75 -10.40 2.69
N GLU A 192 22.60 -11.04 2.55
CA GLU A 192 22.47 -12.49 2.42
C GLU A 192 23.21 -13.03 1.19
N ARG A 193 23.02 -12.41 0.03
CA ARG A 193 23.77 -12.75 -1.20
C ARG A 193 25.27 -12.54 -1.04
N ARG A 194 25.69 -11.45 -0.38
CA ARG A 194 27.10 -11.17 -0.10
C ARG A 194 27.72 -12.24 0.81
N ASN A 195 27.00 -12.66 1.84
CA ASN A 195 27.45 -13.69 2.77
C ASN A 195 27.53 -15.06 2.08
N ALA A 196 26.60 -15.40 1.19
CA ALA A 196 26.65 -16.63 0.41
C ALA A 196 27.92 -16.72 -0.47
N ILE A 197 28.39 -15.59 -1.01
CA ILE A 197 29.65 -15.53 -1.79
C ILE A 197 30.88 -15.61 -0.89
N THR A 198 30.82 -15.03 0.31
CA THR A 198 31.97 -14.98 1.25
C THR A 198 32.18 -16.29 2.01
N THR A 199 31.18 -17.18 2.03
CA THR A 199 31.20 -18.45 2.79
C THR A 199 31.61 -19.65 1.92
N PHE A 200 32.00 -19.43 0.65
CA PHE A 200 32.62 -20.43 -0.22
C PHE A 200 34.14 -20.48 0.00
#